data_AF-A0A958UVI1-F1
#
_entry.id   AF-A0A958UVI1-F1
#
_cell.length_a   1.000
_cell.length_b   1.000
_cell.length_c   1.000
_cell.angle_alpha   90.00
_cell.angle_beta   90.00
_cell.angle_gamma   90.00
#
_symmetry.space_group_name_H-M   'P 1'
#
loop_
_entity.id
_entity.type
_entity.pdbx_description
1 polymer ?
#
loop_
_entity_poly.entity_id
_entity_poly.type
_entity_poly.pdbx_seq_one_letter_code
_entity_poly.pdbx_strand_id
1 'polypeptide(L)'
;MTEQLKTIKAIHLALCLGVTASYVFLGDLTSIKNLQINLSNTSTLTYLLIPIGAYFISNFLYKGQLSKVDKKLSLEEKFPFYQTASIMRWGILEGSAFIILFLNPDLVFFGLLIIIYLFLIYPTQDRMKRDFEAFQKV
;
A
#
# COMPACT_ATOMS: atom_id res chain seq x y z
N MET A 1 -18.61 -1.50 15.87
CA MET A 1 -17.98 -1.56 14.52
C MET A 1 -17.95 -0.25 13.69
N THR A 2 -19.00 0.59 13.66
CA THR A 2 -19.06 1.79 12.78
C THR A 2 -17.96 2.82 13.04
N GLU A 3 -17.74 3.20 14.31
CA GLU A 3 -16.70 4.17 14.68
C GLU A 3 -15.28 3.67 14.36
N GLN A 4 -15.01 2.40 14.64
CA GLN A 4 -13.76 1.72 14.28
C GLN A 4 -13.48 1.80 12.76
N LEU A 5 -14.51 1.51 11.93
CA LEU A 5 -14.41 1.62 10.48
C LEU A 5 -14.20 3.07 10.02
N LYS A 6 -14.80 4.04 10.69
CA LYS A 6 -14.60 5.46 10.40
C LYS A 6 -13.14 5.86 10.65
N THR A 7 -12.57 5.44 11.77
CA THR A 7 -11.17 5.72 12.12
C THR A 7 -10.19 5.15 11.09
N ILE A 8 -10.32 3.86 10.74
CA ILE A 8 -9.37 3.25 9.78
C ILE A 8 -9.51 3.85 8.37
N LYS A 9 -10.72 4.23 7.94
CA LYS A 9 -10.95 4.94 6.68
C LYS A 9 -10.29 6.32 6.70
N ALA A 10 -10.38 7.05 7.80
CA ALA A 10 -9.72 8.34 7.95
C ALA A 10 -8.19 8.21 7.87
N ILE A 11 -7.61 7.21 8.53
CA ILE A 11 -6.16 6.93 8.45
C ILE A 11 -5.75 6.63 7.00
N HIS A 12 -6.49 5.75 6.31
CA HIS A 12 -6.19 5.40 4.92
C HIS A 12 -6.28 6.61 3.98
N LEU A 13 -7.30 7.45 4.14
CA LEU A 13 -7.46 8.66 3.35
C LEU A 13 -6.36 9.68 3.64
N ALA A 14 -5.97 9.87 4.90
CA ALA A 14 -4.87 10.76 5.25
C ALA A 14 -3.55 10.31 4.60
N LEU A 15 -3.26 9.01 4.62
CA LEU A 15 -2.09 8.42 3.95
C LEU A 15 -2.16 8.62 2.43
N CYS A 16 -3.29 8.31 1.79
CA CYS A 16 -3.46 8.51 0.36
C CYS A 16 -3.32 9.98 -0.04
N LEU A 17 -3.88 10.90 0.75
CA LEU A 17 -3.75 12.34 0.52
C LEU A 17 -2.30 12.81 0.68
N GLY A 18 -1.60 12.34 1.71
CA GLY A 18 -0.19 12.69 1.93
C GLY A 18 0.70 12.29 0.77
N VAL A 19 0.65 11.03 0.36
CA VAL A 19 1.46 10.55 -0.77
C VAL A 19 1.05 11.20 -2.10
N THR A 20 -0.24 11.39 -2.35
CA THR A 20 -0.73 12.02 -3.58
C THR A 20 -0.29 13.48 -3.65
N ALA A 21 -0.44 14.24 -2.55
CA ALA A 21 -0.02 15.63 -2.49
C ALA A 21 1.49 15.75 -2.74
N SER A 22 2.31 14.90 -2.12
CA SER A 22 3.76 14.89 -2.36
C SER A 22 4.09 14.64 -3.84
N TYR A 23 3.41 13.72 -4.51
CA TYR A 23 3.61 13.48 -5.95
C TYR A 23 3.17 14.66 -6.81
N VAL A 24 2.08 15.35 -6.46
CA VAL A 24 1.58 16.52 -7.19
C VAL A 24 2.51 17.72 -7.03
N PHE A 25 3.05 17.96 -5.83
CA PHE A 25 3.85 19.15 -5.55
C PHE A 25 5.35 18.96 -5.76
N LEU A 26 5.87 17.76 -5.54
CA LEU A 26 7.30 17.46 -5.58
C LEU A 26 7.70 16.57 -6.77
N GLY A 27 6.74 15.86 -7.37
CA GLY A 27 7.01 14.95 -8.47
C GLY A 27 7.19 15.68 -9.80
N ASP A 28 8.25 15.36 -10.52
CA ASP A 28 8.40 15.76 -11.91
C ASP A 28 7.53 14.88 -12.82
N LEU A 29 6.26 15.24 -12.96
CA LEU A 29 5.32 14.53 -13.82
C LEU A 29 5.62 14.71 -15.31
N THR A 30 6.50 15.65 -15.69
CA THR A 30 6.90 15.84 -17.09
C THR A 30 7.76 14.70 -17.61
N SER A 31 8.52 14.05 -16.72
CA SER A 31 9.32 12.85 -16.99
C SER A 31 8.47 11.67 -17.49
N ILE A 32 7.18 11.62 -17.17
CA ILE A 32 6.27 10.57 -17.66
C ILE A 32 6.06 10.69 -19.17
N LYS A 33 6.07 11.92 -19.72
CA LYS A 33 5.88 12.15 -21.16
C LYS A 33 7.06 11.62 -21.98
N ASN A 34 8.25 11.63 -21.38
CA ASN A 34 9.50 11.17 -21.97
C ASN A 34 9.99 9.92 -21.25
N LEU A 35 9.13 8.89 -21.15
CA LEU A 35 9.35 7.64 -20.43
C LEU A 35 10.55 6.85 -21.02
N GLN A 36 11.76 7.37 -20.83
CA GLN A 36 13.04 6.83 -21.25
C GLN A 36 13.71 6.21 -20.02
N ILE A 37 13.20 5.06 -19.59
CA ILE A 37 13.81 4.33 -18.50
C ILE A 37 15.14 3.77 -19.01
N ASN A 38 16.25 4.36 -18.54
CA ASN A 38 17.57 3.85 -18.85
C ASN A 38 17.86 2.59 -18.03
N LEU A 39 17.37 1.45 -18.50
CA LEU A 39 17.56 0.14 -17.88
C LEU A 39 19.02 -0.35 -17.90
N SER A 40 19.90 0.31 -18.64
CA SER A 40 21.34 0.03 -18.63
C SER A 40 22.05 0.59 -17.40
N ASN A 41 21.38 1.43 -16.60
CA ASN A 41 21.89 1.93 -15.34
C ASN A 41 21.53 0.98 -14.18
N THR A 42 22.54 0.32 -13.60
CA THR A 42 22.39 -0.62 -12.48
C THR A 42 21.68 0.00 -11.26
N SER A 43 21.85 1.32 -11.03
CA SER A 43 21.16 2.01 -9.93
C SER A 43 19.65 2.08 -10.16
N THR A 44 19.21 2.48 -11.36
CA THR A 44 17.79 2.50 -11.76
C THR A 44 17.16 1.11 -11.64
N LEU A 45 17.89 0.05 -12.01
CA LEU A 45 17.42 -1.32 -11.85
C LEU A 45 17.20 -1.71 -10.38
N THR A 46 18.08 -1.25 -9.48
CA THR A 46 17.96 -1.51 -8.04
C THR A 46 16.76 -0.77 -7.44
N TYR A 47 16.55 0.50 -7.80
CA TYR A 47 15.39 1.26 -7.35
C TYR A 47 14.06 0.72 -7.89
N LEU A 48 14.06 0.11 -9.09
CA LEU A 48 12.88 -0.52 -9.66
C LEU A 48 12.40 -1.74 -8.86
N LEU A 49 13.29 -2.44 -8.17
CA LEU A 49 12.92 -3.56 -7.30
C LEU A 49 12.13 -3.12 -6.07
N ILE A 50 12.24 -1.86 -5.65
CA ILE A 50 11.59 -1.33 -4.45
C ILE A 50 10.05 -1.36 -4.57
N PRO A 51 9.40 -0.75 -5.58
CA PRO A 51 7.94 -0.81 -5.71
C PRO A 51 7.42 -2.24 -5.93
N ILE A 52 8.17 -3.05 -6.68
CA ILE A 52 7.80 -4.45 -6.93
C ILE A 52 7.85 -5.23 -5.60
N GLY A 53 8.96 -5.12 -4.88
CA GLY A 53 9.15 -5.75 -3.58
C GLY A 53 8.12 -5.26 -2.56
N ALA A 54 7.85 -3.97 -2.51
CA ALA A 54 6.84 -3.38 -1.63
C ALA A 54 5.44 -3.96 -1.90
N TYR A 55 5.05 -4.10 -3.17
CA TYR A 55 3.79 -4.76 -3.52
C TYR A 55 3.72 -6.20 -2.97
N PHE A 56 4.74 -7.03 -3.19
CA PHE A 56 4.72 -8.42 -2.72
C PHE A 56 4.81 -8.53 -1.19
N ILE A 57 5.76 -7.83 -0.58
CA ILE A 57 6.03 -7.87 0.86
C ILE A 57 4.81 -7.35 1.65
N SER A 58 4.24 -6.22 1.22
CA SER A 58 3.08 -5.63 1.91
C SER A 58 1.89 -6.59 1.92
N ASN A 59 1.62 -7.29 0.81
CA ASN A 59 0.56 -8.30 0.73
C ASN A 59 0.88 -9.58 1.48
N PHE A 60 2.13 -10.04 1.42
CA PHE A 60 2.59 -11.23 2.16
C PHE A 60 2.43 -11.04 3.67
N LEU A 61 2.92 -9.91 4.20
CA LEU A 61 2.81 -9.59 5.63
C LEU A 61 1.36 -9.37 6.05
N TYR A 62 0.56 -8.68 5.23
CA TYR A 62 -0.87 -8.51 5.47
C TYR A 62 -1.59 -9.86 5.62
N LYS A 63 -1.43 -10.74 4.61
CA LYS A 63 -1.99 -12.10 4.64
C LYS A 63 -1.51 -12.88 5.86
N GLY A 64 -0.21 -12.84 6.14
CA GLY A 64 0.41 -13.58 7.23
C GLY A 64 -0.06 -13.13 8.62
N GLN A 65 -0.45 -11.86 8.79
CA GLN A 65 -1.08 -11.40 10.04
C GLN A 65 -2.52 -11.89 10.15
N LEU A 66 -3.34 -11.75 9.08
CA LEU A 66 -4.74 -12.14 9.13
C LEU A 66 -4.94 -13.67 9.24
N SER A 67 -4.06 -14.47 8.63
CA SER A 67 -4.15 -15.93 8.68
C SER A 67 -3.90 -16.52 10.07
N LYS A 68 -3.23 -15.78 10.95
CA LYS A 68 -2.90 -16.22 12.33
C LYS A 68 -3.97 -15.88 13.35
N VAL A 69 -4.94 -15.04 12.99
CA VAL A 69 -6.02 -14.65 13.90
C VAL A 69 -6.96 -15.85 14.14
N ASP A 70 -7.40 -16.06 15.38
CA ASP A 70 -8.31 -17.16 15.70
C ASP A 70 -9.63 -17.02 14.90
N LYS A 71 -10.01 -18.09 14.21
CA LYS A 71 -11.23 -18.14 13.37
C LYS A 71 -12.49 -18.00 14.21
N LYS A 72 -12.48 -18.42 15.48
CA LYS A 72 -13.62 -18.41 16.40
C LYS A 72 -14.00 -17.01 16.89
N LEU A 73 -13.10 -16.04 16.76
CA LEU A 73 -13.37 -14.65 17.14
C LEU A 73 -14.47 -14.05 16.27
N SER A 74 -15.30 -13.22 16.89
CA SER A 74 -16.25 -12.36 16.19
C SER A 74 -15.52 -11.37 15.27
N LEU A 75 -16.25 -10.80 14.31
CA LEU A 75 -15.68 -9.81 13.40
C LEU A 75 -15.14 -8.58 14.15
N GLU A 76 -15.78 -8.19 15.24
CA GLU A 76 -15.37 -7.02 16.05
C GLU A 76 -14.09 -7.29 16.83
N GLU A 77 -13.91 -8.50 17.35
CA GLU A 77 -12.66 -8.94 17.99
C GLU A 77 -11.51 -9.10 16.99
N LYS A 78 -11.82 -9.41 15.72
CA LYS A 78 -10.84 -9.48 14.63
C LYS A 78 -10.39 -8.09 14.14
N PHE A 79 -11.11 -7.02 14.48
CA PHE A 79 -10.88 -5.68 13.94
C PHE A 79 -9.49 -5.10 14.27
N PRO A 80 -8.97 -5.16 15.51
CA PRO A 80 -7.65 -4.59 15.81
C PRO A 80 -6.51 -5.24 15.00
N PHE A 81 -6.61 -6.55 14.74
CA PHE A 81 -5.66 -7.27 13.89
C PHE A 81 -5.75 -6.81 12.43
N TYR A 82 -6.97 -6.64 11.92
CA TYR A 82 -7.21 -6.10 10.58
C TYR A 82 -6.66 -4.68 10.43
N GLN A 83 -6.87 -3.83 11.43
CA GLN A 83 -6.39 -2.46 11.44
C GLN A 83 -4.86 -2.41 11.40
N THR A 84 -4.20 -3.18 12.26
CA THR A 84 -2.73 -3.27 12.32
C THR A 84 -2.16 -3.76 10.99
N ALA A 85 -2.71 -4.86 10.46
CA ALA A 85 -2.27 -5.42 9.19
C ALA A 85 -2.44 -4.43 8.04
N SER A 86 -3.57 -3.72 8.00
CA SER A 86 -3.86 -2.73 6.97
C SER A 86 -2.90 -1.55 7.01
N ILE A 87 -2.67 -0.97 8.20
CA ILE A 87 -1.75 0.16 8.38
C ILE A 87 -0.33 -0.23 7.98
N MET A 88 0.14 -1.41 8.39
CA MET A 88 1.45 -1.93 7.97
C MET A 88 1.53 -2.08 6.44
N ARG A 89 0.50 -2.66 5.80
CA ARG A 89 0.45 -2.79 4.34
C ARG A 89 0.57 -1.43 3.66
N TRP A 90 -0.19 -0.44 4.13
CA TRP A 90 -0.20 0.90 3.55
C TRP A 90 1.13 1.63 3.76
N GLY A 91 1.72 1.54 4.96
CA GLY A 91 3.00 2.19 5.26
C GLY A 91 4.15 1.67 4.39
N ILE A 92 4.19 0.37 4.09
CA ILE A 92 5.19 -0.21 3.17
C ILE A 92 5.04 0.37 1.75
N LEU A 93 3.80 0.48 1.27
CA LEU A 93 3.50 1.01 -0.05
C LEU A 93 3.79 2.52 -0.13
N GLU A 94 3.34 3.30 0.85
CA GLU A 94 3.63 4.73 0.95
C GLU A 94 5.15 4.98 1.01
N GLY A 95 5.86 4.26 1.89
CA GLY A 95 7.30 4.38 2.02
C GLY A 95 8.02 4.08 0.69
N SER A 96 7.57 3.06 -0.04
CA SER A 96 8.09 2.78 -1.38
C SER A 96 7.84 3.93 -2.36
N ALA A 97 6.65 4.53 -2.34
CA ALA A 97 6.34 5.67 -3.20
C ALA A 97 7.21 6.88 -2.85
N PHE A 98 7.45 7.17 -1.57
CA PHE A 98 8.36 8.25 -1.18
C PHE A 98 9.81 7.98 -1.56
N ILE A 99 10.29 6.74 -1.39
CA ILE A 99 11.65 6.38 -1.80
C ILE A 99 11.87 6.67 -3.29
N ILE A 100 10.91 6.30 -4.14
CA ILE A 100 10.97 6.59 -5.58
C ILE A 100 10.98 8.10 -5.83
N LEU A 101 10.03 8.81 -5.21
CA LEU A 101 9.85 10.25 -5.41
C LEU A 101 11.12 11.05 -5.10
N PHE A 102 11.82 10.70 -4.01
CA PHE A 102 12.98 11.46 -3.53
C PHE A 102 14.32 10.96 -4.07
N LEU A 103 14.48 9.65 -4.31
CA LEU A 103 15.78 9.07 -4.65
C LEU A 103 15.93 8.74 -6.14
N ASN A 104 14.83 8.54 -6.87
CA ASN A 104 14.91 8.22 -8.30
C ASN A 104 13.65 8.71 -9.07
N PRO A 105 13.56 10.02 -9.37
CA PRO A 105 12.39 10.64 -10.00
C PRO A 105 12.07 10.07 -11.39
N ASP A 106 13.04 9.48 -12.09
CA ASP A 106 12.83 8.82 -13.38
C ASP A 106 11.84 7.64 -13.28
N LEU A 107 11.66 7.08 -12.07
CA LEU A 107 10.73 6.00 -11.78
C LEU A 107 9.39 6.48 -11.19
N VAL A 108 9.10 7.79 -11.22
CA VAL A 108 7.86 8.40 -10.66
C VAL A 108 6.58 7.70 -11.13
N PHE A 109 6.59 7.15 -12.35
CA PHE A 109 5.48 6.35 -12.88
C PHE A 109 5.14 5.13 -12.00
N PHE A 110 6.14 4.41 -11.49
CA PHE A 110 5.92 3.29 -10.58
C PHE A 110 5.36 3.74 -9.23
N GLY A 111 5.77 4.91 -8.77
CA GLY A 111 5.15 5.58 -7.64
C GLY A 111 3.66 5.84 -7.82
N LEU A 112 3.26 6.35 -8.98
CA LEU A 112 1.83 6.54 -9.32
C LEU A 112 1.06 5.21 -9.34
N LEU A 113 1.65 4.13 -9.85
CA LEU A 113 1.03 2.81 -9.80
C LEU A 113 0.79 2.34 -8.35
N ILE A 114 1.72 2.62 -7.44
CA ILE A 114 1.55 2.34 -6.00
C ILE A 114 0.43 3.18 -5.40
N ILE A 115 0.31 4.46 -5.76
CA ILE A 115 -0.78 5.34 -5.31
C ILE A 115 -2.14 4.82 -5.79
N ILE A 116 -2.25 4.45 -7.07
CA ILE A 116 -3.47 3.82 -7.62
C ILE A 116 -3.80 2.55 -6.83
N TYR A 117 -2.79 1.71 -6.58
CA TYR A 117 -2.97 0.50 -5.81
C TYR A 117 -3.44 0.78 -4.37
N LEU A 118 -2.90 1.79 -3.70
CA LEU A 118 -3.37 2.23 -2.37
C LEU A 118 -4.87 2.54 -2.39
N PHE A 119 -5.35 3.34 -3.36
CA PHE A 119 -6.79 3.65 -3.48
C PHE A 119 -7.65 2.39 -3.72
N LEU A 120 -7.16 1.44 -4.53
CA LEU A 120 -7.87 0.18 -4.79
C LEU A 120 -8.02 -0.70 -3.55
N ILE A 121 -7.27 -0.39 -2.48
CA ILE A 121 -7.10 -1.23 -1.30
C ILE A 121 -7.76 -0.58 -0.06
N TYR A 122 -8.70 0.32 -0.32
CA TYR A 122 -9.55 1.04 0.64
C TYR A 122 -10.23 0.10 1.66
N PRO A 123 -10.17 0.42 2.97
CA PRO A 123 -10.74 -0.41 4.02
C PRO A 123 -12.27 -0.33 4.05
N THR A 124 -12.92 -1.49 3.95
CA THR A 124 -14.37 -1.64 4.12
C THR A 124 -14.67 -2.87 4.95
N GLN A 125 -15.84 -2.91 5.58
CA GLN A 125 -16.28 -4.09 6.32
C GLN A 125 -16.36 -5.33 5.41
N ASP A 126 -16.83 -5.17 4.17
CA ASP A 126 -16.93 -6.28 3.23
C ASP A 126 -15.55 -6.77 2.78
N ARG A 127 -14.59 -5.86 2.59
CA ARG A 127 -13.20 -6.27 2.35
C ARG A 127 -12.65 -7.05 3.53
N MET A 128 -12.86 -6.57 4.76
CA MET A 128 -12.42 -7.28 5.97
C MET A 128 -12.97 -8.70 6.04
N LYS A 129 -14.28 -8.88 5.83
CA LYS A 129 -14.90 -10.22 5.80
C LYS A 129 -14.28 -11.11 4.73
N ARG A 130 -14.20 -10.61 3.49
CA ARG A 130 -13.61 -11.35 2.36
C ARG A 130 -12.15 -11.74 2.60
N ASP A 131 -11.36 -10.84 3.18
CA ASP A 131 -9.94 -11.09 3.43
C ASP A 131 -9.75 -12.19 4.49
N PHE A 132 -10.52 -12.17 5.59
CA PHE A 132 -10.50 -13.25 6.57
C PHE A 132 -10.96 -14.59 5.97
N GLU A 133 -12.05 -14.58 5.20
CA GLU A 133 -12.54 -15.78 4.49
C GLU A 133 -11.50 -16.33 3.49
N ALA A 134 -10.76 -15.46 2.80
CA ALA A 134 -9.75 -15.87 1.83
C ALA A 134 -8.49 -16.44 2.51
N PHE A 135 -8.06 -15.85 3.64
CA PHE A 135 -6.75 -16.16 4.23
C PHE A 135 -6.80 -17.17 5.37
N GLN A 136 -7.99 -17.46 5.91
CA GLN A 136 -8.21 -18.49 6.93
C GLN A 136 -8.70 -19.83 6.34
N LYS A 137 -8.72 -19.99 5.01
CA LYS A 137 -8.98 -21.27 4.34
C LYS A 137 -7.76 -22.19 4.38
N VAL A 138 -7.45 -22.77 5.54
CA VAL A 138 -6.80 -24.08 5.79
C VAL A 138 -7.16 -24.50 7.20
#